data_AF-A0A7L9C652-F1
#
_entry.id   AF-A0A7L9C652-F1
#
_cell.length_a   1.000
_cell.length_b   1.000
_cell.length_c   1.000
_cell.angle_alpha   90.00
_cell.angle_beta   90.00
_cell.angle_gamma   90.00
#
_symmetry.space_group_name_H-M   'P 1'
#
loop_
_entity.id
_entity.type
_entity.pdbx_description
1 polymer ?
#
loop_
_entity_poly.entity_id
_entity_poly.type
_entity_poly.pdbx_seq_one_letter_code
_entity_poly.pdbx_strand_id
1 'polypeptide(L)'
;MKVTKGKKKTGRYGMDLWHILVLSVVRLGLDADYDRLEDFANHHKLIRQIMGVETTFGEAKVFSMQSIKDNIRLLDEETLRQINEV
;
A
#
# COMPACT_ATOMS: atom_id res chain seq x y z
N MET A 1 -18.84 0.23 12.70
CA MET A 1 -17.58 0.98 12.86
C MET A 1 -17.69 2.34 12.19
N LYS A 2 -17.37 3.42 12.90
CA LYS A 2 -17.67 4.84 12.57
C LYS A 2 -16.77 5.49 11.50
N VAL A 3 -16.11 4.72 10.63
CA VAL A 3 -15.05 5.24 9.72
C VAL A 3 -15.43 5.19 8.23
N THR A 4 -16.67 4.85 7.88
CA THR A 4 -17.08 4.70 6.46
C THR A 4 -18.18 5.66 6.01
N LYS A 5 -18.71 6.53 6.89
CA LYS A 5 -19.81 7.42 6.52
C LYS A 5 -19.28 8.64 5.75
N GLY A 6 -19.33 8.58 4.42
CA GLY A 6 -19.06 9.72 3.51
C GLY A 6 -17.79 9.64 2.67
N LYS A 7 -16.95 8.61 2.82
CA LYS A 7 -15.77 8.44 1.94
C LYS A 7 -16.20 7.91 0.57
N LYS A 8 -15.92 8.65 -0.51
CA LYS A 8 -15.97 8.11 -1.89
C LYS A 8 -15.17 6.79 -1.88
N LYS A 9 -15.69 5.74 -2.53
CA LYS A 9 -14.94 4.50 -2.79
C LYS A 9 -13.63 4.90 -3.49
N THR A 10 -12.57 5.09 -2.70
CA THR A 10 -11.26 5.54 -3.12
C THR A 10 -10.36 4.32 -2.95
N GLY A 11 -10.20 3.64 -4.08
CA GLY A 11 -9.62 2.31 -4.19
C GLY A 11 -10.17 1.68 -5.46
N ARG A 12 -9.38 1.72 -6.54
CA ARG A 12 -9.65 0.89 -7.72
C ARG A 12 -9.64 -0.57 -7.26
N TYR A 13 -10.58 -1.40 -7.76
CA TYR A 13 -10.63 -2.83 -7.48
C TYR A 13 -9.23 -3.44 -7.67
N GLY A 14 -8.57 -3.85 -6.58
CA GLY A 14 -7.19 -4.39 -6.60
C GLY A 14 -6.33 -4.02 -5.40
N MET A 15 -6.45 -2.81 -4.85
CA MET A 15 -5.65 -2.34 -3.72
C MET A 15 -6.53 -1.56 -2.72
N ASP A 16 -6.62 -2.02 -1.49
CA ASP A 16 -7.37 -1.31 -0.44
C ASP A 16 -6.49 -0.28 0.28
N LEU A 17 -7.12 0.59 1.08
CA LEU A 17 -6.43 1.65 1.83
C LEU A 17 -5.34 1.12 2.77
N TRP A 18 -5.48 -0.10 3.29
CA TRP A 18 -4.48 -0.70 4.17
C TRP A 18 -3.20 -1.04 3.40
N HIS A 19 -3.32 -1.66 2.23
CA HIS A 19 -2.16 -1.92 1.36
C HIS A 19 -1.43 -0.63 0.99
N ILE A 20 -2.19 0.42 0.63
CA ILE A 20 -1.63 1.72 0.27
C ILE A 20 -0.84 2.31 1.44
N LEU A 21 -1.39 2.27 2.66
CA LEU A 21 -0.74 2.76 3.86
C LEU A 21 0.57 2.03 4.13
N VAL A 22 0.54 0.70 4.15
CA VAL A 22 1.72 -0.14 4.43
C VAL A 22 2.83 0.12 3.42
N LEU A 23 2.52 0.10 2.12
CA LEU A 23 3.51 0.34 1.08
C LEU A 23 4.04 1.79 1.11
N SER A 24 3.23 2.77 1.49
CA SER A 24 3.70 4.16 1.64
C SER A 24 4.69 4.31 2.80
N VAL A 25 4.42 3.65 3.94
CA VAL A 25 5.34 3.62 5.08
C VAL A 25 6.64 2.89 4.73
N VAL A 26 6.56 1.77 4.02
CA VAL A 26 7.74 1.03 3.54
C VAL A 26 8.58 1.89 2.59
N ARG A 27 7.94 2.58 1.65
CA ARG A 27 8.59 3.52 0.73
C ARG A 27 9.35 4.61 1.49
N LEU A 28 8.68 5.29 2.43
CA LEU A 28 9.28 6.37 3.20
C LEU A 28 10.39 5.88 4.14
N GLY A 29 10.16 4.76 4.83
CA GLY A 29 11.10 4.25 5.84
C GLY A 29 12.36 3.63 5.25
N LEU A 30 12.30 3.12 4.01
CA LEU A 30 13.43 2.47 3.34
C LEU A 30 13.98 3.27 2.15
N ASP A 31 13.44 4.48 1.90
CA ASP A 31 13.72 5.28 0.71
C ASP A 31 13.64 4.46 -0.59
N ALA A 32 12.58 3.63 -0.69
CA ALA A 32 12.45 2.66 -1.77
C ALA A 32 11.87 3.31 -3.03
N ASP A 33 12.48 3.06 -4.18
CA ASP A 33 11.87 3.36 -5.48
C ASP A 33 10.67 2.43 -5.78
N TYR A 34 9.96 2.71 -6.87
CA TYR A 34 8.76 1.94 -7.23
C TYR A 34 9.06 0.49 -7.61
N ASP A 35 10.24 0.20 -8.15
CA ASP A 35 10.61 -1.15 -8.58
C ASP A 35 10.89 -2.02 -7.35
N ARG A 36 11.64 -1.48 -6.37
CA ARG A 36 11.81 -2.10 -5.05
C ARG A 36 10.49 -2.27 -4.31
N LEU A 37 9.59 -1.31 -4.43
CA LEU A 37 8.30 -1.36 -3.75
C LEU A 37 7.38 -2.44 -4.32
N GLU A 38 7.43 -2.68 -5.64
CA GLU A 38 6.76 -3.82 -6.28
C GLU A 38 7.34 -5.15 -5.80
N ASP A 39 8.67 -5.27 -5.76
CA ASP A 39 9.33 -6.48 -5.24
C ASP A 39 8.93 -6.76 -3.79
N PHE A 40 8.91 -5.72 -2.95
CA PHE A 40 8.45 -5.84 -1.56
C PHE A 40 6.99 -6.26 -1.45
N ALA A 41 6.11 -5.68 -2.27
CA ALA A 41 4.70 -6.02 -2.26
C ALA A 41 4.44 -7.47 -2.70
N ASN A 42 5.28 -8.01 -3.60
CA ASN A 42 5.06 -9.30 -4.24
C ASN A 42 5.88 -10.45 -3.66
N HIS A 43 7.08 -10.19 -3.12
CA HIS A 43 8.04 -11.22 -2.73
C HIS A 43 8.51 -11.12 -1.28
N HIS A 44 8.39 -9.95 -0.63
CA HIS A 44 8.86 -9.80 0.74
C HIS A 44 7.83 -10.31 1.76
N LYS A 45 8.04 -11.54 2.25
CA LYS A 45 7.11 -12.28 3.11
C LYS A 45 6.55 -11.48 4.29
N LEU A 46 7.39 -10.76 5.04
CA LEU A 46 6.93 -9.98 6.19
C LEU A 46 5.98 -8.84 5.77
N ILE A 47 6.25 -8.19 4.64
CA ILE A 47 5.43 -7.07 4.15
C ILE A 47 4.09 -7.63 3.66
N ARG A 48 4.10 -8.77 2.99
CA ARG A 48 2.88 -9.51 2.60
C ARG A 48 2.06 -9.99 3.80
N GLN A 49 2.71 -10.42 4.88
CA GLN A 49 2.03 -10.79 6.13
C GLN A 49 1.37 -9.59 6.80
N ILE A 50 2.06 -8.44 6.88
CA ILE A 50 1.50 -7.18 7.41
C ILE A 50 0.30 -6.75 6.57
N MET A 51 0.39 -6.87 5.24
CA MET A 51 -0.73 -6.59 4.33
C MET A 51 -1.87 -7.62 4.40
N GLY A 52 -1.70 -8.75 5.08
CA GLY A 52 -2.70 -9.82 5.18
C GLY A 52 -2.94 -10.58 3.86
N VAL A 53 -1.96 -10.53 2.95
CA VAL A 53 -2.05 -11.15 1.60
C VAL A 53 -1.10 -12.32 1.42
N GLU A 54 -0.36 -12.64 2.47
CA GLU A 54 0.44 -13.85 2.51
C GLU A 54 -0.48 -15.06 2.70
N THR A 55 -0.44 -15.98 1.75
CA THR A 55 -1.23 -17.22 1.80
C THR A 55 -0.28 -18.41 1.88
N THR A 56 -0.60 -19.40 2.71
CA THR A 56 0.13 -20.69 2.72
C THR A 56 -0.37 -21.62 1.62
N PHE A 57 -1.61 -21.41 1.15
CA PHE A 57 -2.29 -22.20 0.13
C PHE A 57 -3.15 -21.27 -0.74
N GLY A 58 -3.09 -21.41 -2.08
CA GLY A 58 -3.90 -20.66 -3.05
C GLY A 58 -3.15 -19.57 -3.82
N GLU A 59 -3.85 -18.87 -4.73
CA GLU A 59 -3.29 -17.77 -5.52
C GLU A 59 -2.95 -16.58 -4.62
N ALA A 60 -1.66 -16.29 -4.49
CA ALA A 60 -1.17 -15.14 -3.75
C ALA A 60 -1.59 -13.85 -4.48
N LYS A 61 -2.06 -12.85 -3.73
CA LYS A 61 -2.38 -11.54 -4.32
C LYS A 61 -1.11 -10.93 -4.91
N VAL A 62 -1.17 -10.55 -6.20
CA VAL A 62 -0.09 -9.88 -6.92
C VAL A 62 -0.50 -8.44 -7.17
N PHE A 63 0.41 -7.52 -6.87
CA PHE A 63 0.27 -6.10 -7.16
C PHE A 63 1.06 -5.76 -8.40
N SER A 64 0.43 -5.10 -9.37
CA SER A 64 1.14 -4.58 -10.54
C SER A 64 1.85 -3.27 -10.21
N MET A 65 3.02 -3.08 -10.81
CA MET A 65 3.76 -1.81 -10.82
C MET A 65 2.85 -0.59 -11.06
N GLN A 66 1.96 -0.67 -12.05
CA GLN A 66 1.06 0.44 -12.38
C GLN A 66 0.09 0.75 -11.24
N SER A 67 -0.45 -0.28 -10.58
CA SER A 67 -1.36 -0.11 -9.43
C SER A 67 -0.62 0.56 -8.26
N ILE A 68 0.61 0.15 -7.98
CA ILE A 68 1.46 0.76 -6.94
C ILE A 68 1.74 2.23 -7.28
N LYS A 69 2.15 2.51 -8.51
CA LYS A 69 2.42 3.89 -8.98
C LYS A 69 1.17 4.77 -8.87
N ASP A 70 0.02 4.31 -9.34
CA ASP A 70 -1.22 5.09 -9.34
C ASP A 70 -1.71 5.44 -7.92
N ASN A 71 -1.55 4.52 -6.96
CA ASN A 71 -2.05 4.73 -5.60
C ASN A 71 -1.05 5.44 -4.69
N ILE A 72 0.25 5.19 -4.85
CA ILE A 72 1.29 5.72 -3.96
C ILE A 72 1.84 7.05 -4.45
N ARG A 73 1.78 7.35 -5.76
CA ARG A 73 2.17 8.67 -6.29
C ARG A 73 1.34 9.81 -5.70
N LEU A 74 0.11 9.53 -5.24
CA LEU A 74 -0.76 10.52 -4.58
C LEU A 74 -0.37 10.77 -3.11
N LEU A 75 0.44 9.89 -2.53
CA LEU A 75 0.99 10.00 -1.18
C LEU A 75 2.43 10.49 -1.29
N ASP A 76 2.57 11.80 -1.46
CA ASP A 76 3.88 12.46 -1.39
C ASP A 76 4.29 12.67 0.08
N GLU A 77 5.58 12.96 0.32
CA GLU A 77 6.09 13.31 1.66
C GLU A 77 5.27 14.43 2.30
N GLU A 78 4.75 15.38 1.50
CA GLU A 78 3.89 16.45 1.96
C GLU A 78 2.59 15.93 2.58
N THR A 79 1.94 14.95 1.94
CA THR A 79 0.72 14.31 2.46
C THR A 79 1.01 13.50 3.72
N LEU A 80 2.16 12.82 3.79
CA LEU A 80 2.60 12.09 4.99
C LEU A 80 2.91 13.02 6.16
N ARG A 81 3.55 14.17 5.90
CA ARG A 81 3.79 15.23 6.90
C ARG A 81 2.46 15.76 7.47
N GLN A 82 1.48 16.04 6.62
CA GLN A 82 0.15 16.49 7.07
C GLN A 82 -0.58 15.46 7.95
N ILE A 83 -0.37 14.17 7.72
CA ILE A 83 -0.95 13.11 8.57
C ILE A 83 -0.24 13.04 9.93
N ASN A 84 1.07 13.28 9.98
CA ASN A 84 1.88 13.18 11.19
C ASN A 84 1.82 14.42 12.11
N GLU A 85 1.32 15.55 11.61
CA GLU A 85 1.10 16.77 12.41
C GLU A 85 -0.25 16.81 13.15
N VAL A 86 -1.06 15.75 13.09
CA VAL A 86 -2.34 15.61 13.80
C VAL A 86 -2.21 14.75 15.05
#